data_AF-A0AAD5A420-F1
#
_entry.id   AF-A0AAD5A420-F1
#
_cell.length_a   1.000
_cell.length_b   1.000
_cell.length_c   1.000
_cell.angle_alpha   90.00
_cell.angle_beta   90.00
_cell.angle_gamma   90.00
#
_symmetry.space_group_name_H-M   'P 1'
#
loop_
_entity.id
_entity.type
_entity.pdbx_description
1 polymer ?
#
loop_
_entity_poly.entity_id
_entity_poly.type
_entity_poly.pdbx_seq_one_letter_code
_entity_poly.pdbx_strand_id
1 'polypeptide(L)' 'FSPGDVVFAKMKGYPFWPARIGVGKAPRNKIPIFFYGTHQT' A
#
# COMPACT_ATOMS: atom_id res chain seq x y z
N PHE A 1 8.08 -1.01 9.08
CA PHE A 1 7.41 -0.62 7.84
C PHE A 1 8.17 0.56 7.25
N SER A 2 9.04 0.25 6.32
CA SER A 2 9.90 1.17 5.59
C SER A 2 9.50 1.19 4.11
N PRO A 3 9.75 2.28 3.37
CA PRO A 3 9.51 2.29 1.93
C PRO A 3 10.20 1.12 1.23
N GLY A 4 9.46 0.41 0.38
CA GLY A 4 9.91 -0.80 -0.31
C GLY A 4 9.50 -2.11 0.36
N ASP A 5 9.08 -2.10 1.63
CA ASP A 5 8.57 -3.32 2.30
C ASP A 5 7.37 -3.89 1.53
N VAL A 6 7.39 -5.20 1.29
CA VAL A 6 6.27 -5.93 0.68
C VAL A 6 5.27 -6.29 1.77
N VAL A 7 4.00 -5.97 1.52
CA VAL A 7 2.91 -6.14 2.49
C VAL A 7 1.66 -6.65 1.79
N PHE A 8 0.74 -7.23 2.57
CA PHE A 8 -0.63 -7.47 2.14
C PHE A 8 -1.53 -6.41 2.74
N ALA A 9 -2.19 -5.63 1.88
CA ALA A 9 -3.11 -4.58 2.30
C ALA A 9 -4.56 -5.07 2.22
N LYS A 10 -5.37 -4.68 3.21
CA LYS A 10 -6.79 -5.02 3.25
C LYS A 10 -7.63 -3.82 2.84
N MET A 11 -8.45 -4.01 1.81
CA MET A 11 -9.46 -3.04 1.37
C MET A 11 -10.86 -3.65 1.50
N LYS A 12 -11.86 -2.79 1.74
CA LYS A 12 -13.26 -3.22 1.76
C LYS A 12 -13.64 -3.78 0.38
N GLY A 13 -14.25 -4.97 0.35
CA GLY A 13 -14.69 -5.61 -0.89
C GLY A 13 -13.62 -6.42 -1.63
N TYR A 14 -12.37 -6.45 -1.15
CA TYR A 14 -11.28 -7.23 -1.77
C TYR A 14 -10.66 -8.21 -0.76
N PRO A 15 -10.05 -9.32 -1.22
CA PRO A 15 -9.17 -10.11 -0.36
C PRO A 15 -7.95 -9.28 0.08
N PHE A 16 -7.11 -9.87 0.92
CA PHE A 16 -5.78 -9.29 1.14
C PHE A 16 -5.05 -9.20 -0.21
N TRP A 17 -4.59 -8.01 -0.57
CA TRP A 17 -3.99 -7.75 -1.88
C TRP A 17 -2.51 -7.42 -1.75
N PRO A 18 -1.63 -7.95 -2.63
CA PRO A 18 -0.20 -7.69 -2.57
C PRO A 18 0.09 -6.23 -2.89
N ALA A 19 0.93 -5.62 -2.07
CA ALA A 19 1.28 -4.21 -2.16
C ALA A 19 2.71 -3.96 -1.64
N ARG A 20 3.18 -2.72 -1.80
CA ARG A 20 4.43 -2.25 -1.20
C ARG A 20 4.25 -0.90 -0.52
N ILE A 21 5.06 -0.63 0.48
CA ILE A 21 5.11 0.69 1.11
C ILE A 21 5.77 1.67 0.14
N GLY A 22 5.06 2.75 -0.14
CA GLY A 22 5.51 3.82 -1.02
C GLY A 22 6.48 4.79 -0.36
N VAL A 23 7.16 5.57 -1.20
CA VAL A 23 7.86 6.79 -0.79
C VAL A 23 6.89 7.95 -0.98
N GLY A 24 6.58 8.70 0.08
CA GLY A 24 5.72 9.87 -0.06
C GLY A 24 5.09 10.35 1.23
N LYS A 25 4.38 11.47 1.13
CA LYS A 25 3.57 12.01 2.22
C LYS A 25 2.24 11.27 2.26
N ALA A 26 1.90 10.76 3.44
CA ALA A 26 0.56 10.29 3.76
C ALA A 26 -0.04 11.17 4.86
N PRO A 27 -1.38 11.21 4.99
CA PRO A 27 -2.03 11.83 6.13
C PRO A 27 -1.55 11.22 7.46
N ARG A 28 -1.73 11.94 8.57
CA ARG A 28 -1.36 11.47 9.91
C ARG A 28 -1.95 10.08 10.17
N ASN A 29 -1.14 9.18 10.73
CA ASN A 29 -1.47 7.78 11.02
C ASN A 29 -1.82 6.91 9.79
N LYS A 30 -1.42 7.33 8.58
CA LYS A 30 -1.52 6.50 7.37
C LYS A 30 -0.13 6.24 6.79
N ILE A 31 -0.02 5.12 6.06
CA ILE A 31 1.18 4.72 5.33
C ILE A 31 0.86 4.81 3.84
N PRO A 32 1.72 5.41 3.00
CA PRO A 32 1.56 5.37 1.56
C PRO A 32 1.75 3.94 1.06
N ILE A 33 0.82 3.43 0.24
CA ILE A 33 0.84 2.05 -0.27
C ILE A 33 0.59 2.05 -1.77
N PHE A 34 1.36 1.26 -2.51
CA PHE A 34 1.13 0.94 -3.92
C PHE A 34 0.63 -0.50 -4.06
N PHE A 35 -0.52 -0.68 -4.70
CA PHE A 35 -1.08 -2.00 -4.98
C PHE A 35 -0.53 -2.54 -6.30
N TYR A 36 -0.04 -3.78 -6.31
CA TYR A 36 0.40 -4.40 -7.56
C TYR A 36 -0.80 -4.68 -8.47
N GLY A 37 -0.59 -4.60 -9.78
CA GLY A 37 -1.60 -4.92 -10.80
C GLY A 37 -2.64 -3.83 -11.06
N THR A 38 -2.70 -2.75 -10.26
CA THR A 38 -3.66 -1.66 -10.49
C THR A 38 -3.06 -0.49 -11.29
N HIS A 39 -1.73 -0.46 -11.47
CA HIS A 39 -0.97 0.65 -12.10
C HIS A 39 -1.29 2.05 -11.53
N GLN A 40 -1.91 2.13 -10.36
CA GLN A 40 -2.20 3.39 -9.69
C GLN A 40 -0.98 3.81 -8.87
N THR A 41 -0.56 5.06 -9.08
CA THR A 41 0.59 5.65 -8.39
C THR A 41 0.14 6.87 -7.59
#